data_AF-A0AAW0GVZ3-F1
#
_entry.id   AF-A0AAW0GVZ3-F1
#
_cell.length_a   1.000
_cell.length_b   1.000
_cell.length_c   1.000
_cell.angle_alpha   90.00
_cell.angle_beta   90.00
_cell.angle_gamma   90.00
#
_symmetry.space_group_name_H-M   'P 1'
#
loop_
_entity.id
_entity.type
_entity.pdbx_description
1 polymer ?
#
loop_
_entity_poly.entity_id
_entity_poly.type
_entity_poly.pdbx_seq_one_letter_code
_entity_poly.pdbx_strand_id
1 'polypeptide(L)'
;MTIAIPAGFRALPLPLAQLSLAAVLQCGQSFRWNVFPLPLHSESQDTLRPQFEYRFCLRDRVVCLQQSADTLFYRTAFPVPAPSVSEESKREAETLAWLRDYFQLDVDLLKLYEEWGTADPVFKRLKGRFEGIRMLRQDPFECLLSFICSSNNNIARITKMP
;
A
#
# COMPACT_ATOMS: atom_id res chain seq x y z
N MET A 1 -21.74 7.51 -2.25
CA MET A 1 -22.11 6.07 -2.35
C MET A 1 -21.01 5.29 -1.66
N THR A 2 -21.30 4.64 -0.54
CA THR A 2 -20.33 3.81 0.20
C THR A 2 -20.08 2.52 -0.56
N ILE A 3 -18.83 2.28 -0.97
CA ILE A 3 -18.40 1.03 -1.60
C ILE A 3 -18.56 -0.11 -0.59
N ALA A 4 -19.10 -1.24 -1.04
CA ALA A 4 -19.21 -2.43 -0.21
C ALA A 4 -17.82 -2.97 0.13
N ILE A 5 -17.60 -3.26 1.43
CA ILE A 5 -16.34 -3.85 1.89
C ILE A 5 -16.19 -5.24 1.28
N PRO A 6 -15.08 -5.56 0.59
CA PRO A 6 -14.84 -6.89 0.06
C PRO A 6 -14.89 -7.96 1.16
N ALA A 7 -15.36 -9.16 0.83
CA ALA A 7 -15.52 -10.23 1.82
C ALA A 7 -14.20 -10.54 2.54
N GLY A 8 -14.22 -10.54 3.88
CA GLY A 8 -13.03 -10.79 4.71
C GLY A 8 -12.05 -9.63 4.80
N PHE A 9 -12.33 -8.48 4.17
CA PHE A 9 -11.54 -7.26 4.34
C PHE A 9 -12.09 -6.38 5.46
N ARG A 10 -11.20 -5.55 5.98
CA ARG A 10 -11.48 -4.40 6.83
C ARG A 10 -11.27 -3.13 6.02
N ALA A 11 -11.92 -2.04 6.44
CA ALA A 11 -11.84 -0.75 5.76
C ALA A 11 -11.14 0.27 6.64
N LEU A 12 -10.21 1.02 6.04
CA LEU A 12 -9.56 2.18 6.62
C LEU A 12 -9.86 3.38 5.71
N PRO A 13 -10.64 4.39 6.17
CA PRO A 13 -10.84 5.62 5.41
C PRO A 13 -9.50 6.30 5.13
N LEU A 14 -9.13 6.38 3.86
CA LEU A 14 -7.82 6.89 3.41
C LEU A 14 -7.92 7.31 1.93
N PRO A 15 -8.00 8.61 1.62
CA PRO A 15 -8.11 9.07 0.25
C PRO A 15 -6.84 8.81 -0.57
N LEU A 16 -7.00 8.63 -1.89
CA LEU A 16 -5.88 8.45 -2.82
C LEU A 16 -4.84 9.57 -2.70
N ALA A 17 -5.27 10.79 -2.42
CA ALA A 17 -4.37 11.92 -2.25
C ALA A 17 -3.46 11.78 -1.01
N GLN A 18 -3.85 10.98 -0.03
CA GLN A 18 -3.04 10.61 1.14
C GLN A 18 -2.28 9.29 0.95
N LEU A 19 -2.69 8.38 0.06
CA LEU A 19 -1.89 7.19 -0.28
C LEU A 19 -2.40 6.62 -1.60
N SER A 20 -1.52 6.47 -2.59
CA SER A 20 -1.81 5.72 -3.81
C SER A 20 -0.97 4.45 -3.83
N LEU A 21 -1.58 3.28 -3.66
CA LEU A 21 -0.87 2.00 -3.69
C LEU A 21 -0.16 1.80 -5.03
N ALA A 22 -0.84 2.14 -6.14
CA ALA A 22 -0.27 2.04 -7.48
C ALA A 22 0.98 2.92 -7.65
N ALA A 23 0.95 4.14 -7.11
CA ALA A 23 2.09 5.06 -7.24
C ALA A 23 3.24 4.69 -6.28
N VAL A 24 2.94 4.24 -5.05
CA VAL A 24 3.95 4.00 -4.01
C VAL A 24 4.59 2.62 -4.14
N LEU A 25 3.81 1.57 -4.38
CA LEU A 25 4.31 0.19 -4.28
C LEU A 25 5.09 -0.26 -5.52
N GLN A 26 5.09 0.52 -6.60
CA GLN A 26 5.78 0.21 -7.85
C GLN A 26 6.85 1.24 -8.25
N CYS A 27 7.11 2.26 -7.41
CA CYS A 27 8.09 3.31 -7.71
C CYS A 27 9.54 2.98 -7.29
N GLY A 28 9.82 1.72 -6.91
CA GLY A 28 11.17 1.28 -6.55
C GLY A 28 11.60 1.57 -5.11
N GLN A 29 10.66 1.97 -4.23
CA GLN A 29 10.93 2.07 -2.80
C GLN A 29 11.07 0.69 -2.15
N SER A 30 10.09 -0.19 -2.39
CA SER A 30 10.10 -1.59 -1.92
C SER A 30 9.90 -2.51 -3.10
N PHE A 31 10.51 -3.70 -3.05
CA PHE A 31 10.48 -4.70 -4.12
C PHE A 31 9.68 -5.96 -3.76
N ARG A 32 9.03 -5.98 -2.59
CA ARG A 32 8.36 -7.18 -2.04
C ARG A 32 6.85 -7.23 -2.28
N TRP A 33 6.30 -6.15 -2.83
CA TRP A 33 4.88 -6.07 -3.15
C TRP A 33 4.59 -6.80 -4.46
N ASN A 34 3.71 -7.80 -4.39
CA ASN A 34 3.21 -8.51 -5.55
C ASN A 34 1.82 -7.97 -5.90
N VAL A 35 1.59 -7.68 -7.18
CA VAL A 35 0.35 -7.07 -7.66
C VAL A 35 -0.41 -8.09 -8.50
N PHE A 36 -1.69 -8.31 -8.15
CA PHE A 36 -2.57 -9.25 -8.83
C PHE A 36 -3.78 -8.50 -9.38
N PRO A 37 -4.09 -8.61 -10.69
CA PRO A 37 -5.32 -8.04 -11.23
C PRO A 37 -6.53 -8.79 -10.65
N LEU A 38 -7.56 -8.04 -10.25
CA LEU A 38 -8.84 -8.62 -9.82
C LEU A 38 -9.73 -8.87 -11.05
N PRO A 39 -10.61 -9.89 -11.01
CA PRO A 39 -11.51 -10.18 -12.13
C PRO A 39 -12.35 -8.95 -12.49
N LEU A 40 -12.34 -8.59 -13.77
CA LEU A 40 -13.25 -7.57 -14.31
C LEU A 40 -14.68 -8.13 -14.28
N HIS A 41 -15.56 -7.53 -13.49
CA HIS A 41 -16.99 -7.81 -13.61
C HIS A 41 -17.53 -7.07 -14.83
N SER A 42 -18.19 -7.81 -15.71
CA SER A 42 -18.74 -7.33 -16.98
C SER A 42 -19.63 -6.09 -16.80
N GLU A 43 -19.41 -5.10 -17.66
CA GLU A 43 -20.32 -4.00 -18.06
C GLU A 43 -20.52 -2.75 -17.18
N SER A 44 -19.70 -2.49 -16.16
CA SER A 44 -19.73 -1.15 -15.52
C SER A 44 -18.33 -0.56 -15.37
N GLN A 45 -18.13 0.66 -15.91
CA GLN A 45 -16.97 1.52 -15.66
C GLN A 45 -16.97 2.02 -14.20
N ASP A 46 -17.11 1.11 -13.25
CA ASP A 46 -17.21 1.42 -11.84
C ASP A 46 -15.79 1.66 -11.30
N THR A 47 -15.25 2.85 -11.57
CA THR A 47 -13.95 3.33 -11.06
C THR A 47 -13.87 3.34 -9.53
N LEU A 48 -15.00 3.15 -8.86
CA LEU A 48 -15.12 3.04 -7.42
C LEU A 48 -14.60 1.70 -6.87
N ARG A 49 -14.52 0.65 -7.69
CA ARG A 49 -14.06 -0.67 -7.23
C ARG A 49 -12.54 -0.84 -7.33
N PRO A 50 -11.91 -1.55 -6.38
CA PRO A 50 -10.52 -1.93 -6.50
C PRO A 50 -10.27 -2.80 -7.75
N GLN A 51 -9.23 -2.46 -8.51
CA GLN A 51 -8.83 -3.18 -9.73
C GLN A 51 -7.69 -4.18 -9.48
N PHE A 52 -6.93 -3.97 -8.42
CA PHE A 52 -5.74 -4.76 -8.08
C PHE A 52 -5.76 -5.15 -6.60
N GLU A 53 -5.22 -6.33 -6.32
CA GLU A 53 -4.85 -6.75 -4.98
C GLU A 53 -3.32 -6.74 -4.84
N TYR A 54 -2.82 -6.05 -3.84
CA TYR A 54 -1.41 -5.97 -3.49
C TYR A 54 -1.13 -6.90 -2.32
N ARG A 55 -0.09 -7.74 -2.42
CA ARG A 55 0.27 -8.70 -1.38
C ARG A 55 1.70 -8.48 -0.90
N PHE A 56 1.88 -8.54 0.42
CA PHE A 56 3.17 -8.42 1.08
C PHE A 56 3.34 -9.55 2.11
N CYS A 57 4.47 -10.24 2.06
CA CYS A 57 4.77 -11.31 3.01
C CYS A 57 5.51 -10.74 4.22
N LEU A 58 4.87 -10.75 5.39
CA LEU A 58 5.57 -10.61 6.66
C LEU A 58 6.11 -11.96 7.12
N ARG A 59 6.95 -11.95 8.16
CA ARG A 59 7.56 -13.17 8.71
C ARG A 59 6.53 -14.22 9.13
N ASP A 60 5.38 -13.78 9.62
CA ASP A 60 4.35 -14.60 10.26
C ASP A 60 3.03 -14.65 9.48
N ARG A 61 2.83 -13.78 8.48
CA ARG A 61 1.56 -13.63 7.76
C ARG A 61 1.73 -12.99 6.39
N VAL A 62 0.71 -13.09 5.54
CA VAL A 62 0.59 -12.32 4.31
C VAL A 62 -0.44 -11.22 4.50
N VAL A 63 -0.07 -9.99 4.18
CA VAL A 63 -0.98 -8.83 4.16
C VAL A 63 -1.48 -8.65 2.74
N CYS A 64 -2.80 -8.54 2.57
CA CYS A 64 -3.43 -8.25 1.29
C CYS A 64 -4.14 -6.90 1.36
N LEU A 65 -3.89 -6.04 0.37
CA LEU A 65 -4.46 -4.71 0.25
C LEU A 65 -5.23 -4.55 -1.05
N GLN A 66 -6.34 -3.84 -0.98
CA GLN A 66 -7.11 -3.35 -2.11
C GLN A 66 -7.44 -1.89 -1.85
N GLN A 67 -7.63 -1.08 -2.88
CA GLN A 67 -7.86 0.36 -2.69
C GLN A 67 -8.93 0.89 -3.64
N SER A 68 -9.83 1.70 -3.10
CA SER A 68 -10.74 2.58 -3.84
C SER A 68 -10.23 4.03 -3.80
N ALA A 69 -11.03 4.97 -4.31
CA ALA A 69 -10.69 6.40 -4.29
C ALA A 69 -10.52 6.98 -2.87
N ASP A 70 -11.24 6.45 -1.89
CA ASP A 70 -11.38 7.02 -0.53
C ASP A 70 -11.06 6.04 0.61
N THR A 71 -10.83 4.77 0.29
CA THR A 71 -10.72 3.70 1.29
C THR A 71 -9.59 2.74 0.94
N LEU A 72 -8.76 2.45 1.94
CA LEU A 72 -7.82 1.33 1.92
C LEU A 72 -8.50 0.11 2.56
N PHE A 73 -8.66 -0.95 1.79
CA PHE A 73 -9.11 -2.24 2.29
C PHE A 73 -7.90 -3.11 2.63
N TYR A 74 -7.92 -3.74 3.79
CA TYR A 74 -6.86 -4.64 4.22
C TYR A 74 -7.40 -5.94 4.82
N ARG A 75 -6.63 -7.02 4.66
CA ARG A 75 -6.83 -8.29 5.38
C ARG A 75 -5.49 -9.00 5.56
N THR A 76 -5.50 -10.04 6.38
CA THR A 76 -4.34 -10.90 6.59
C THR A 76 -4.68 -12.37 6.42
N ALA A 77 -3.76 -13.12 5.83
CA ALA A 77 -3.76 -14.56 5.80
C ALA A 77 -2.62 -15.11 6.66
N PHE A 78 -2.93 -16.00 7.58
CA PHE A 78 -1.96 -16.66 8.45
C PHE A 78 -1.69 -18.09 7.99
N PRO A 79 -0.47 -18.63 8.21
CA PRO A 79 -0.20 -20.04 8.02
C PRO A 79 -1.02 -20.90 9.00
N VAL A 80 -1.22 -22.18 8.68
CA VAL A 80 -1.97 -23.13 9.52
C VAL A 80 -1.07 -23.64 10.66
N PRO A 81 -1.57 -23.76 11.91
CA PRO A 81 -2.93 -23.47 12.35
C PRO A 81 -3.24 -21.98 12.38
N ALA A 82 -4.43 -21.61 11.88
CA ALA A 82 -4.90 -20.24 11.91
C ALA A 82 -5.10 -19.76 13.37
N PRO A 83 -4.99 -18.45 13.63
CA PRO A 83 -5.27 -17.88 14.94
C PRO A 83 -6.67 -18.28 15.43
N SER A 84 -6.80 -18.46 16.75
CA SER A 84 -8.11 -18.65 17.35
C SER A 84 -8.99 -17.41 17.17
N VAL A 85 -10.32 -17.57 17.25
CA VAL A 85 -11.27 -16.44 17.17
C VAL A 85 -10.96 -15.36 18.22
N SER A 86 -10.49 -15.75 19.41
CA SER A 86 -10.06 -14.83 20.46
C SER A 86 -8.82 -13.99 20.11
N GLU A 87 -7.98 -14.46 19.18
CA GLU A 87 -6.77 -13.76 18.75
C GLU A 87 -7.02 -12.89 17.50
N GLU A 88 -8.09 -13.12 16.76
CA GLU A 88 -8.38 -12.46 15.48
C GLU A 88 -8.38 -10.93 15.63
N SER A 89 -9.09 -10.40 16.63
CA SER A 89 -9.14 -8.95 16.88
C SER A 89 -7.77 -8.37 17.24
N LYS A 90 -6.94 -9.11 17.98
CA LYS A 90 -5.57 -8.69 18.31
C LYS A 90 -4.70 -8.65 17.06
N ARG A 91 -4.77 -9.68 16.22
CA ARG A 91 -4.02 -9.77 14.95
C ARG A 91 -4.43 -8.71 13.95
N GLU A 92 -5.73 -8.38 13.92
CA GLU A 92 -6.26 -7.27 13.15
C GLU A 92 -5.66 -5.94 13.62
N ALA A 93 -5.66 -5.68 14.92
CA ALA A 93 -5.08 -4.47 15.49
C ALA A 93 -3.56 -4.37 15.22
N GLU A 94 -2.81 -5.47 15.36
CA GLU A 94 -1.39 -5.55 15.03
C GLU A 94 -1.12 -5.24 13.55
N THR A 95 -2.00 -5.71 12.65
CA THR A 95 -1.90 -5.43 11.22
C THR A 95 -2.18 -3.97 10.92
N LEU A 96 -3.24 -3.40 11.51
CA LEU A 96 -3.56 -2.00 11.34
C LEU A 96 -2.45 -1.09 11.86
N ALA A 97 -1.86 -1.43 13.01
CA ALA A 97 -0.71 -0.71 13.57
C ALA A 97 0.50 -0.78 12.62
N TRP A 98 0.80 -1.97 12.09
CA TRP A 98 1.88 -2.13 11.11
C TRP A 98 1.63 -1.34 9.83
N LEU A 99 0.40 -1.34 9.29
CA LEU A 99 0.05 -0.56 8.10
C LEU A 99 0.23 0.95 8.33
N ARG A 100 -0.20 1.44 9.50
CA ARG A 100 -0.03 2.84 9.88
C ARG A 100 1.43 3.23 9.96
N ASP A 101 2.29 2.42 10.57
CA ASP A 101 3.72 2.71 10.67
C ASP A 101 4.45 2.53 9.33
N TYR A 102 4.22 1.44 8.61
CA TYR A 102 4.89 1.13 7.34
C TYR A 102 4.61 2.18 6.26
N PHE A 103 3.36 2.61 6.14
CA PHE A 103 3.02 3.71 5.25
C PHE A 103 3.33 5.07 5.90
N GLN A 104 3.50 5.19 7.22
CA GLN A 104 3.63 6.45 7.98
C GLN A 104 2.35 7.31 7.99
N LEU A 105 1.17 6.69 8.15
CA LEU A 105 -0.15 7.36 8.01
C LEU A 105 -0.44 8.45 9.06
N ASP A 106 0.44 8.65 10.04
CA ASP A 106 0.42 9.76 10.98
C ASP A 106 0.89 11.09 10.35
N VAL A 107 1.65 11.03 9.25
CA VAL A 107 2.12 12.20 8.51
C VAL A 107 1.07 12.65 7.49
N ASP A 108 0.60 13.88 7.62
CA ASP A 108 -0.32 14.50 6.66
C ASP A 108 0.41 14.87 5.36
N LEU A 109 0.19 14.07 4.31
CA LEU A 109 0.84 14.27 3.01
C LEU A 109 0.37 15.54 2.32
N LEU A 110 -0.91 15.90 2.46
CA LEU A 110 -1.48 17.06 1.79
C LEU A 110 -0.85 18.35 2.30
N LYS A 111 -0.63 18.44 3.61
CA LYS A 111 0.10 19.53 4.22
C LYS A 111 1.53 19.65 3.67
N LEU A 112 2.26 18.54 3.55
CA LEU A 112 3.59 18.55 2.94
C LEU A 112 3.57 18.98 1.47
N TYR A 113 2.58 18.53 0.69
CA TYR A 113 2.39 18.94 -0.70
C TYR A 113 2.10 20.44 -0.85
N GLU A 114 1.42 21.05 0.13
CA GLU A 114 1.20 22.50 0.20
C GLU A 114 2.48 23.25 0.53
N GLU A 115 3.24 22.78 1.52
CA GLU A 115 4.54 23.36 1.91
C GLU A 115 5.53 23.31 0.75
N TRP A 116 5.72 22.15 0.12
CA TRP A 116 6.59 21.98 -1.04
C TRP A 116 6.13 22.78 -2.25
N GLY A 117 4.82 22.84 -2.49
CA GLY A 117 4.26 23.67 -3.56
C GLY A 117 4.42 25.17 -3.32
N THR A 118 4.52 25.61 -2.06
CA THR A 118 4.81 26.99 -1.71
C THR A 118 6.29 27.32 -1.93
N ALA A 119 7.17 26.38 -1.61
CA ALA A 119 8.61 26.52 -1.79
C ALA A 119 9.07 26.38 -3.25
N ASP A 120 8.41 25.53 -4.05
CA ASP A 120 8.81 25.22 -5.43
C ASP A 120 7.62 25.33 -6.43
N PRO A 121 7.63 26.34 -7.32
CA PRO A 121 6.63 26.49 -8.39
C PRO A 121 6.57 25.31 -9.38
N VAL A 122 7.68 24.60 -9.60
CA VAL A 122 7.72 23.41 -10.47
C VAL A 122 6.95 22.28 -9.80
N PHE A 123 7.24 21.99 -8.52
CA PHE A 123 6.47 21.04 -7.73
C PHE A 123 4.98 21.40 -7.71
N LYS A 124 4.63 22.67 -7.46
CA LYS A 124 3.23 23.14 -7.45
C LYS A 124 2.48 22.84 -8.75
N ARG A 125 3.16 22.92 -9.90
CA ARG A 125 2.58 22.62 -11.22
C ARG A 125 2.38 21.12 -11.43
N LEU A 126 3.26 20.29 -10.86
CA LEU A 126 3.29 18.84 -11.08
C LEU A 126 2.49 18.04 -10.05
N LYS A 127 2.26 18.57 -8.84
CA LYS A 127 1.67 17.81 -7.73
C LYS A 127 0.32 17.17 -8.05
N GLY A 128 -0.53 17.82 -8.85
CA GLY A 128 -1.85 17.28 -9.26
C GLY A 128 -1.78 16.10 -10.24
N ARG A 129 -0.60 15.81 -10.81
CA ARG A 129 -0.38 14.61 -11.64
C ARG A 129 0.08 13.40 -10.82
N PHE A 130 0.59 13.64 -9.61
CA PHE A 130 1.31 12.66 -8.80
C PHE A 130 0.85 12.75 -7.33
N GLU A 131 -0.37 12.28 -7.09
CA GLU A 131 -0.98 12.31 -5.76
C GLU A 131 -0.74 11.00 -4.99
N GLY A 132 -0.72 11.09 -3.66
CA GLY A 132 -0.62 9.92 -2.79
C GLY A 132 0.74 9.23 -2.77
N ILE A 133 1.79 9.85 -3.32
CA ILE A 133 3.16 9.30 -3.28
C ILE A 133 3.76 9.57 -1.90
N ARG A 134 4.05 8.50 -1.16
CA ARG A 134 4.57 8.55 0.21
C ARG A 134 5.83 7.71 0.37
N MET A 135 6.64 8.09 1.36
CA MET A 135 7.83 7.34 1.74
C MET A 135 7.45 6.17 2.64
N LEU A 136 7.89 4.96 2.29
CA LEU A 136 7.70 3.75 3.08
C LEU A 136 8.72 3.67 4.22
N ARG A 137 8.29 3.25 5.41
CA ARG A 137 9.14 2.92 6.55
C ARG A 137 9.45 1.42 6.54
N GLN A 138 10.49 1.06 5.81
CA GLN A 138 10.93 -0.34 5.66
C GLN A 138 11.84 -0.77 6.81
N ASP A 139 11.91 -2.08 7.05
CA ASP A 139 12.90 -2.65 7.96
C ASP A 139 14.33 -2.29 7.46
N PRO A 140 15.21 -1.76 8.32
CA PRO A 140 16.52 -1.30 7.90
C PRO A 140 17.40 -2.38 7.26
N PHE A 141 17.32 -3.62 7.75
CA PHE A 141 18.12 -4.73 7.23
C PHE A 141 17.61 -5.18 5.86
N GLU A 142 16.29 -5.34 5.73
CA GLU A 142 15.64 -5.65 4.45
C GLU A 142 15.91 -4.56 3.40
N CYS A 143 15.77 -3.29 3.79
CA CYS A 143 16.03 -2.14 2.93
C CYS A 143 17.48 -2.15 2.44
N LEU A 144 18.44 -2.30 3.36
CA LEU A 144 19.86 -2.37 3.02
C LEU A 144 20.17 -3.48 2.02
N LEU A 145 19.73 -4.71 2.29
CA LEU A 145 19.98 -5.85 1.39
C LEU A 145 19.31 -5.65 0.03
N SER A 146 18.07 -5.16 0.01
CA SER A 146 17.34 -4.88 -1.23
C SER A 146 18.09 -3.87 -2.11
N PHE A 147 18.63 -2.82 -1.51
CA PHE A 147 19.39 -1.80 -2.26
C PHE A 147 20.80 -2.27 -2.65
N ILE A 148 21.46 -3.11 -1.85
CA ILE A 148 22.69 -3.79 -2.28
C ILE A 148 22.41 -4.61 -3.56
N CYS A 149 21.34 -5.39 -3.57
CA CYS A 149 20.91 -6.17 -4.75
C CYS A 149 20.41 -5.30 -5.93
N SER A 150 20.07 -4.03 -5.69
CA SER A 150 19.65 -3.08 -6.73
C SER A 150 20.79 -2.49 -7.55
N SER A 151 22.02 -2.55 -7.03
CA SER A 151 23.17 -1.92 -7.67
C SER A 151 23.39 -2.49 -9.07
N ASN A 152 23.40 -1.62 -10.08
CA ASN A 152 23.52 -1.98 -11.51
C ASN A 152 22.41 -2.92 -12.02
N ASN A 153 21.18 -2.71 -11.56
CA ASN A 153 20.04 -3.57 -11.87
C ASN A 153 18.77 -2.72 -12.13
N ASN A 154 17.76 -3.28 -12.80
CA ASN A 154 16.48 -2.59 -13.03
C ASN A 154 15.39 -3.14 -12.11
N ILE A 155 14.35 -2.33 -11.84
CA ILE A 155 13.27 -2.67 -10.91
C ILE A 155 12.72 -4.09 -11.19
N ALA A 156 12.45 -4.43 -12.45
CA ALA A 156 11.89 -5.73 -12.84
C ALA A 156 12.79 -6.93 -12.49
N ARG A 157 14.12 -6.75 -12.54
CA ARG A 157 15.08 -7.81 -12.21
C ARG A 157 15.39 -7.86 -10.71
N ILE A 158 15.31 -6.74 -10.00
CA ILE A 158 15.48 -6.69 -8.54
C ILE A 158 14.30 -7.35 -7.84
N THR A 159 13.07 -7.11 -8.28
CA THR A 159 11.85 -7.73 -7.73
C THR A 159 11.86 -9.26 -7.80
N LYS A 160 12.69 -9.87 -8.67
CA LYS A 160 12.80 -11.34 -8.81
C LYS A 160 13.91 -11.99 -7.99
N MET A 161 14.78 -11.20 -7.36
CA MET A 161 15.95 -11.69 -6.62
C MET A 161 15.72 -12.03 -5.14
N PRO A 162 14.84 -11.33 -4.38
CA PRO A 162 14.59 -11.62 -2.97
C PRO A 162 13.50 -12.68 -2.75
#